data_AF-A0A921FEW7-F1
#
_entry.id   AF-A0A921FEW7-F1
#
_cell.length_a   1.000
_cell.length_b   1.000
_cell.length_c   1.000
_cell.angle_alpha   90.00
_cell.angle_beta   90.00
_cell.angle_gamma   90.00
#
_symmetry.space_group_name_H-M   'P 1'
#
loop_
_entity.id
_entity.type
_entity.pdbx_description
1 polymer ?
#
loop_
_entity_poly.entity_id
_entity_poly.type
_entity_poly.pdbx_seq_one_letter_code
_entity_poly.pdbx_strand_id
1 'polypeptide(L)'
;NNLDQKTVICEIVESMEYDTFKTFADWEDKTQEILALQAKWKTIGYAPQKMNVKIFERFRAACDEFFKRKAAFFKSVKESMAENLEKKKALCEKAEALKDSTDWKETAEILTKLQKEWKNIGPVAKKHSDAVWKRFIGACDYFFAQKNKATSSQRSVEFENMTKKEEIIKQLAALDASGTTDETTSEQTRALMKEWNSIGHVPFKEKDRLYNEFHGLIDKLFDKLNISASEKKLSNFKSGLNKGDNLYRDREKLVRTYEGLKNDIQTYENNLGFLSSASKKGNTLVTEITRKIERLKGEMELVLKKIQAIDEKLNEE
;
A
#
# COMPACT_ATOMS: atom_id res chain seq x y z
N ASN A 1 -29.32 52.32 -50.00
CA ASN A 1 -30.72 52.36 -49.56
C ASN A 1 -30.76 52.15 -48.05
N ASN A 2 -31.39 53.05 -47.28
CA ASN A 2 -31.39 53.02 -45.81
C ASN A 2 -32.13 51.78 -45.25
N LEU A 3 -33.14 51.29 -45.96
CA LEU A 3 -33.88 50.10 -45.54
C LEU A 3 -32.97 48.86 -45.57
N ASP A 4 -32.22 48.67 -46.65
CA ASP A 4 -31.33 47.50 -46.82
C ASP A 4 -30.23 47.48 -45.75
N GLN A 5 -29.62 48.64 -45.45
CA GLN A 5 -28.62 48.74 -44.39
C GLN A 5 -29.20 48.41 -43.00
N LYS A 6 -30.44 48.84 -42.72
CA LYS A 6 -31.15 48.50 -41.48
C LYS A 6 -31.51 47.02 -41.41
N THR A 7 -31.93 46.42 -42.53
CA THR A 7 -32.21 44.98 -42.63
C THR A 7 -30.97 44.14 -42.32
N VAL A 8 -29.81 44.50 -42.89
CA VAL A 8 -28.54 43.81 -42.61
C VAL A 8 -28.18 43.86 -41.11
N ILE A 9 -28.40 45.00 -40.45
CA ILE A 9 -28.16 45.10 -39.00
C ILE A 9 -29.07 44.13 -38.22
N CYS A 10 -30.36 44.05 -38.57
CA CYS A 10 -31.28 43.10 -37.94
C CYS A 10 -30.79 41.65 -38.15
N GLU A 11 -30.39 41.29 -39.36
CA GLU A 11 -29.91 39.95 -39.70
C GLU A 11 -28.64 39.56 -38.92
N ILE A 12 -27.72 40.51 -38.69
CA ILE A 12 -26.51 40.27 -37.88
C ILE A 12 -26.87 40.01 -36.41
N VAL A 13 -27.80 40.79 -35.84
CA VAL A 13 -28.22 40.57 -34.43
C VAL A 13 -29.01 39.26 -34.29
N GLU A 14 -29.81 38.93 -35.30
CA GLU A 14 -30.62 37.70 -35.32
C GLU A 14 -29.79 36.44 -35.58
N SER A 15 -28.67 36.52 -36.29
CA SER A 15 -27.77 35.40 -36.57
C SER A 15 -26.83 35.05 -35.42
N MET A 16 -26.97 35.68 -34.25
CA MET A 16 -26.14 35.40 -33.10
C MET A 16 -26.36 33.97 -32.57
N GLU A 17 -25.31 33.17 -32.61
CA GLU A 17 -25.30 31.79 -32.12
C GLU A 17 -25.05 31.73 -30.60
N TYR A 18 -26.12 31.90 -29.82
CA TYR A 18 -26.04 31.97 -28.35
C TYR A 18 -25.34 30.77 -27.68
N ASP A 19 -25.38 29.59 -28.27
CA ASP A 19 -24.75 28.37 -27.72
C ASP A 19 -23.22 28.44 -27.70
N THR A 20 -22.64 29.40 -28.45
CA THR A 20 -21.21 29.67 -28.45
C THR A 20 -20.78 30.54 -27.25
N PHE A 21 -21.71 31.19 -26.54
CA PHE A 21 -21.40 32.12 -25.45
C PHE A 21 -21.34 31.40 -24.11
N LYS A 22 -20.14 30.96 -23.71
CA LYS A 22 -19.92 30.12 -22.52
C LYS A 22 -19.28 30.87 -21.37
N THR A 23 -18.62 31.99 -21.64
CA THR A 23 -17.86 32.77 -20.66
C THR A 23 -18.40 34.18 -20.52
N PHE A 24 -18.05 34.85 -19.41
CA PHE A 24 -18.33 36.27 -19.23
C PHE A 24 -17.70 37.14 -20.33
N ALA A 25 -16.54 36.74 -20.86
CA ALA A 25 -15.87 37.45 -21.94
C ALA A 25 -16.67 37.35 -23.24
N ASP A 26 -17.16 36.16 -23.59
CA ASP A 26 -17.96 35.95 -24.81
C ASP A 26 -19.21 36.86 -24.81
N TRP A 27 -19.90 36.93 -23.67
CA TRP A 27 -21.07 37.79 -23.51
C TRP A 27 -20.72 39.29 -23.55
N GLU A 28 -19.55 39.68 -23.07
CA GLU A 28 -19.10 41.07 -23.09
C GLU A 28 -18.69 41.50 -24.49
N ASP A 29 -17.93 40.68 -25.21
CA ASP A 29 -17.53 40.94 -26.61
C ASP A 29 -18.77 41.14 -27.50
N LYS A 30 -19.77 40.26 -27.35
CA LYS A 30 -21.03 40.37 -28.10
C LYS A 30 -21.91 41.53 -27.66
N THR A 31 -21.79 41.96 -26.39
CA THR A 31 -22.42 43.20 -25.94
C THR A 31 -21.82 44.39 -26.65
N GLN A 32 -20.49 44.47 -26.77
CA GLN A 32 -19.82 45.55 -27.50
C GLN A 32 -20.19 45.56 -28.99
N GLU A 33 -20.32 44.38 -29.60
CA GLU A 33 -20.80 44.24 -30.99
C GLU A 33 -22.22 44.81 -31.15
N ILE A 34 -23.16 44.47 -30.27
CA ILE A 34 -24.53 45.02 -30.31
C ILE A 34 -24.55 46.52 -30.06
N LEU A 35 -23.74 47.04 -29.13
CA LEU A 35 -23.64 48.48 -28.88
C LEU A 35 -23.11 49.21 -30.12
N ALA A 36 -22.14 48.64 -30.82
CA ALA A 36 -21.65 49.17 -32.09
C ALA A 36 -22.72 49.14 -33.20
N LEU A 37 -23.49 48.05 -33.29
CA LEU A 37 -24.62 47.95 -34.23
C LEU A 37 -25.73 48.96 -33.90
N GLN A 38 -26.03 49.19 -32.62
CA GLN A 38 -26.96 50.23 -32.17
C GLN A 38 -26.46 51.64 -32.51
N ALA A 39 -25.16 51.91 -32.36
CA ALA A 39 -24.57 53.17 -32.77
C ALA A 39 -24.69 53.37 -34.29
N LYS A 40 -24.33 52.35 -35.08
CA LYS A 40 -24.48 52.36 -36.54
C LYS A 40 -25.93 52.50 -36.99
N TRP A 41 -26.88 51.87 -36.30
CA TRP A 41 -28.31 52.01 -36.56
C TRP A 41 -28.77 53.47 -36.44
N LYS A 42 -28.29 54.19 -35.41
CA LYS A 42 -28.64 55.60 -35.17
C LYS A 42 -28.08 56.55 -36.23
N THR A 43 -26.96 56.20 -36.87
CA THR A 43 -26.39 57.02 -37.95
C THR A 43 -27.08 56.79 -39.29
N ILE A 44 -27.81 55.67 -39.45
CA ILE A 44 -28.60 55.41 -40.66
C ILE A 44 -29.91 56.22 -40.59
N GLY A 45 -30.13 57.05 -41.59
CA GLY A 45 -31.35 57.85 -41.74
C GLY A 45 -32.64 57.00 -41.79
N TYR A 46 -33.79 57.67 -41.87
CA TYR A 46 -35.09 56.99 -41.88
C TYR A 46 -35.24 56.05 -43.08
N ALA A 47 -35.92 54.92 -42.86
CA ALA A 47 -36.38 54.03 -43.92
C ALA A 47 -37.70 54.57 -44.52
N PRO A 48 -38.17 54.04 -45.67
CA PRO A 48 -39.47 54.43 -46.23
C PRO A 48 -40.59 54.34 -45.18
N GLN A 49 -41.51 55.32 -45.19
CA GLN A 49 -42.50 55.52 -44.12
C GLN A 49 -43.33 54.26 -43.79
N LYS A 50 -43.67 53.46 -44.81
CA LYS A 50 -44.41 52.19 -44.65
C LYS A 50 -43.63 51.10 -43.89
N MET A 51 -42.30 51.16 -43.89
CA MET A 51 -41.42 50.13 -43.33
C MET A 51 -40.65 50.58 -42.08
N ASN A 52 -40.58 51.89 -41.81
CA ASN A 52 -39.75 52.45 -40.73
C ASN A 52 -40.13 51.94 -39.33
N VAL A 53 -41.42 51.76 -39.04
CA VAL A 53 -41.90 51.19 -37.77
C VAL A 53 -41.55 49.71 -37.68
N LYS A 54 -41.89 48.93 -38.71
CA LYS A 54 -41.63 47.48 -38.76
C LYS A 54 -40.16 47.13 -38.57
N ILE A 55 -39.27 47.84 -39.26
CA ILE A 55 -37.84 47.56 -39.20
C ILE A 55 -37.25 47.94 -37.84
N PHE A 56 -37.75 49.02 -37.21
CA PHE A 56 -37.36 49.41 -35.87
C PHE A 56 -37.82 48.41 -34.81
N GLU A 57 -39.07 47.94 -34.88
CA GLU A 57 -39.60 46.90 -33.99
C GLU A 57 -38.79 45.60 -34.11
N ARG A 58 -38.45 45.18 -35.33
CA ARG A 58 -37.59 44.02 -35.59
C ARG A 58 -36.22 44.17 -34.91
N PHE A 59 -35.55 45.31 -35.14
CA PHE A 59 -34.24 45.58 -34.54
C PHE A 59 -34.30 45.59 -33.00
N ARG A 60 -35.32 46.25 -32.45
CA ARG A 60 -35.52 46.33 -31.00
C ARG A 60 -35.75 44.94 -30.42
N ALA A 61 -36.63 44.13 -31.01
CA ALA A 61 -36.91 42.78 -30.55
C ALA A 61 -35.65 41.90 -30.54
N ALA A 62 -34.80 41.99 -31.57
CA ALA A 62 -33.55 41.26 -31.64
C ALA A 62 -32.56 41.68 -30.53
N CYS A 63 -32.42 42.98 -30.28
CA CYS A 63 -31.60 43.49 -29.17
C CYS A 63 -32.15 43.07 -27.80
N ASP A 64 -33.47 43.20 -27.60
CA ASP A 64 -34.13 42.86 -26.33
C ASP A 64 -33.96 41.37 -26.00
N GLU A 65 -34.05 40.49 -27.01
CA GLU A 65 -33.81 39.04 -26.83
C GLU A 65 -32.36 38.75 -26.43
N PHE A 66 -31.37 39.42 -27.03
CA PHE A 66 -29.97 39.27 -26.60
C PHE A 66 -29.77 39.64 -25.13
N PHE A 67 -30.25 40.82 -24.70
CA PHE A 67 -30.07 41.28 -23.32
C PHE A 67 -30.85 40.42 -22.32
N LYS A 68 -32.02 39.90 -22.71
CA LYS A 68 -32.77 38.91 -21.92
C LYS A 68 -31.95 37.63 -21.72
N ARG A 69 -31.33 37.09 -22.76
CA ARG A 69 -30.47 35.90 -22.65
C ARG A 69 -29.20 36.16 -21.84
N LYS A 70 -28.57 37.33 -22.01
CA LYS A 70 -27.44 37.77 -21.16
C LYS A 70 -27.86 37.79 -19.69
N ALA A 71 -28.98 38.43 -19.36
CA ALA A 71 -29.48 38.48 -17.99
C ALA A 71 -29.73 37.07 -17.41
N ALA A 72 -30.30 36.16 -18.20
CA ALA A 72 -30.52 34.77 -17.81
C ALA A 72 -29.20 34.02 -17.53
N PHE A 73 -28.18 34.18 -18.38
CA PHE A 73 -26.86 33.57 -18.18
C PHE A 73 -26.18 34.08 -16.90
N PHE A 74 -26.15 35.41 -16.70
CA PHE A 74 -25.52 35.97 -15.49
C PHE A 74 -26.25 35.56 -14.22
N LYS A 75 -27.59 35.43 -14.28
CA LYS A 75 -28.40 34.92 -13.18
C LYS A 75 -28.07 33.46 -12.88
N SER A 76 -28.03 32.58 -13.89
CA SER A 76 -27.76 31.15 -13.69
C SER A 76 -26.34 30.91 -13.15
N VAL A 77 -25.34 31.66 -13.63
CA VAL A 77 -23.97 31.57 -13.10
C VAL A 77 -23.91 32.02 -11.64
N LYS A 78 -24.61 33.11 -11.28
CA LYS A 78 -24.68 33.58 -9.89
C LYS A 78 -25.34 32.56 -8.96
N GLU A 79 -26.43 31.93 -9.41
CA GLU A 79 -27.13 30.87 -8.68
C GLU A 79 -26.24 29.63 -8.51
N SER A 80 -25.56 29.20 -9.58
CA SER A 80 -24.61 28.08 -9.52
C SER A 80 -23.44 28.35 -8.56
N MET A 81 -22.87 29.56 -8.57
CA MET A 81 -21.83 29.94 -7.61
C MET A 81 -22.32 29.96 -6.16
N ALA A 82 -23.59 30.32 -5.92
CA ALA A 82 -24.19 30.28 -4.60
C ALA A 82 -24.42 28.83 -4.12
N GLU A 83 -24.91 27.96 -5.01
CA GLU A 83 -25.06 26.53 -4.72
C GLU A 83 -23.70 25.86 -4.44
N ASN A 84 -22.68 26.17 -5.24
CA ASN A 84 -21.31 25.71 -5.02
C ASN A 84 -20.75 26.17 -3.66
N LEU A 85 -21.11 27.39 -3.23
CA LEU A 85 -20.70 27.91 -1.93
C LEU A 85 -21.31 27.12 -0.79
N GLU A 86 -22.61 26.81 -0.84
CA GLU A 86 -23.27 26.00 0.18
C GLU A 86 -22.73 24.57 0.22
N LYS A 87 -22.47 23.95 -0.95
CA LYS A 87 -21.80 22.64 -1.02
C LYS A 87 -20.41 22.68 -0.37
N LYS A 88 -19.60 23.70 -0.67
CA LYS A 88 -18.25 23.85 -0.07
C LYS A 88 -18.31 24.13 1.44
N LYS A 89 -19.29 24.91 1.93
CA LYS A 89 -19.51 25.09 3.37
C LYS A 89 -19.88 23.78 4.07
N ALA A 90 -20.75 22.97 3.48
CA ALA A 90 -21.09 21.66 4.03
C ALA A 90 -19.86 20.73 4.09
N LEU A 91 -18.95 20.81 3.12
CA LEU A 91 -17.66 20.09 3.20
C LEU A 91 -16.77 20.61 4.33
N CYS A 92 -16.72 21.93 4.54
CA CYS A 92 -16.01 22.50 5.69
C CYS A 92 -16.56 21.96 7.01
N GLU A 93 -17.88 21.98 7.21
CA GLU A 93 -18.52 21.50 8.44
C GLU A 93 -18.22 20.03 8.70
N LYS A 94 -18.29 19.18 7.67
CA LYS A 94 -17.92 17.76 7.77
C LYS A 94 -16.45 17.58 8.13
N ALA A 95 -15.55 18.33 7.50
CA ALA A 95 -14.11 18.25 7.79
C ALA A 95 -13.80 18.76 9.20
N GLU A 96 -14.43 19.86 9.62
CA GLU A 96 -14.30 20.46 10.95
C GLU A 96 -14.79 19.52 12.06
N ALA A 97 -15.89 18.78 11.83
CA ALA A 97 -16.41 17.78 12.77
C ALA A 97 -15.48 16.57 12.93
N LEU A 98 -14.68 16.26 11.91
CA LEU A 98 -13.78 15.11 11.88
C LEU A 98 -12.35 15.43 12.32
N LYS A 99 -12.00 16.72 12.44
CA LYS A 99 -10.60 17.14 12.62
C LYS A 99 -9.94 16.60 13.91
N ASP A 100 -10.75 16.39 14.96
CA ASP A 100 -10.32 15.93 16.28
C ASP A 100 -10.56 14.42 16.49
N SER A 101 -11.03 13.70 15.46
CA SER A 101 -11.28 12.26 15.51
C SER A 101 -9.98 11.48 15.67
N THR A 102 -9.99 10.49 16.57
CA THR A 102 -8.87 9.56 16.78
C THR A 102 -9.02 8.26 15.98
N ASP A 103 -10.11 8.08 15.22
CA ASP A 103 -10.19 7.01 14.23
C ASP A 103 -9.36 7.38 13.00
N TRP A 104 -8.05 7.17 13.11
CA TRP A 104 -7.06 7.63 12.14
C TRP A 104 -7.24 7.04 10.74
N LYS A 105 -7.83 5.85 10.63
CA LYS A 105 -7.96 5.15 9.34
C LYS A 105 -9.26 5.57 8.66
N GLU A 106 -10.39 5.38 9.30
CA GLU A 106 -11.70 5.70 8.72
C GLU A 106 -11.81 7.20 8.42
N THR A 107 -11.38 8.04 9.37
CA THR A 107 -11.43 9.50 9.19
C THR A 107 -10.52 9.97 8.04
N ALA A 108 -9.35 9.35 7.84
CA ALA A 108 -8.47 9.69 6.74
C ALA A 108 -9.08 9.36 5.37
N GLU A 109 -9.79 8.23 5.26
CA GLU A 109 -10.51 7.83 4.05
C GLU A 109 -11.66 8.81 3.75
N ILE A 110 -12.42 9.20 4.78
CA ILE A 110 -13.50 10.19 4.66
C ILE A 110 -12.95 11.56 4.23
N LEU A 111 -11.93 12.10 4.90
CA LEU A 111 -11.34 13.39 4.55
C LEU A 111 -10.75 13.39 3.13
N THR A 112 -10.14 12.28 2.70
CA THR A 112 -9.66 12.13 1.31
C THR A 112 -10.82 12.17 0.31
N LYS A 113 -11.96 11.54 0.64
CA LYS A 113 -13.17 11.62 -0.19
C LYS A 113 -13.73 13.04 -0.26
N LEU A 114 -13.76 13.76 0.86
CA LEU A 114 -14.19 15.18 0.88
C LEU A 114 -13.26 16.06 0.04
N GLN A 115 -11.94 15.82 0.04
CA GLN A 115 -10.99 16.54 -0.82
C GLN A 115 -11.24 16.28 -2.32
N LYS A 116 -11.64 15.06 -2.70
CA LYS A 116 -12.05 14.75 -4.07
C LYS A 116 -13.35 15.46 -4.44
N GLU A 117 -14.34 15.42 -3.55
CA GLU A 117 -15.62 16.11 -3.73
C GLU A 117 -15.42 17.62 -3.89
N TRP A 118 -14.55 18.22 -3.07
CA TRP A 118 -14.19 19.64 -3.16
C TRP A 118 -13.69 20.05 -4.55
N LYS A 119 -12.85 19.23 -5.18
CA LYS A 119 -12.31 19.50 -6.53
C LYS A 119 -13.37 19.40 -7.63
N ASN A 120 -14.43 18.62 -7.39
CA ASN A 120 -15.54 18.47 -8.32
C ASN A 120 -16.57 19.61 -8.20
N ILE A 121 -16.55 20.37 -7.11
CA ILE A 121 -17.43 21.54 -6.96
C ILE A 121 -16.83 22.72 -7.72
N GLY A 122 -17.66 23.33 -8.57
CA GLY A 122 -17.30 24.47 -9.40
C GLY A 122 -16.86 25.72 -8.63
N PRO A 123 -16.58 26.82 -9.34
CA PRO A 123 -16.12 28.05 -8.75
C PRO A 123 -17.17 28.67 -7.83
N VAL A 124 -16.68 29.46 -6.87
CA VAL A 124 -17.50 30.29 -5.98
C VAL A 124 -17.10 31.74 -6.18
N ALA A 125 -17.92 32.68 -5.69
CA ALA A 125 -17.60 34.09 -5.75
C ALA A 125 -16.23 34.38 -5.08
N LYS A 126 -15.40 35.19 -5.73
CA LYS A 126 -14.01 35.49 -5.31
C LYS A 126 -13.91 35.91 -3.83
N LYS A 127 -14.87 36.70 -3.34
CA LYS A 127 -14.95 37.14 -1.94
C LYS A 127 -15.06 36.01 -0.90
N HIS A 128 -15.54 34.83 -1.28
CA HIS A 128 -15.71 33.68 -0.40
C HIS A 128 -14.69 32.56 -0.65
N SER A 129 -14.08 32.52 -1.83
CA SER A 129 -13.17 31.44 -2.25
C SER A 129 -12.09 31.14 -1.21
N ASP A 130 -11.31 32.15 -0.84
CA ASP A 130 -10.16 31.97 0.05
C ASP A 130 -10.58 31.60 1.48
N ALA A 131 -11.67 32.19 1.97
CA ALA A 131 -12.16 31.94 3.32
C ALA A 131 -12.62 30.49 3.48
N VAL A 132 -13.41 29.98 2.53
CA VAL A 132 -13.94 28.62 2.58
C VAL A 132 -12.82 27.60 2.33
N TRP A 133 -11.88 27.91 1.41
CA TRP A 133 -10.70 27.05 1.21
C TRP A 133 -9.86 26.93 2.47
N LYS A 134 -9.50 28.05 3.11
CA LYS A 134 -8.71 28.06 4.35
C LYS A 134 -9.37 27.25 5.47
N ARG A 135 -10.69 27.35 5.62
CA ARG A 135 -11.45 26.54 6.59
C ARG A 135 -11.33 25.04 6.28
N PHE A 136 -11.58 24.66 5.04
CA PHE A 136 -11.55 23.25 4.62
C PHE A 136 -10.16 22.63 4.76
N ILE A 137 -9.13 23.29 4.20
CA ILE A 137 -7.76 22.77 4.24
C ILE A 137 -7.20 22.78 5.65
N GLY A 138 -7.50 23.82 6.45
CA GLY A 138 -7.07 23.91 7.84
C GLY A 138 -7.56 22.75 8.71
N ALA A 139 -8.83 22.34 8.53
CA ALA A 139 -9.37 21.17 9.23
C ALA A 139 -8.68 19.86 8.80
N CYS A 140 -8.47 19.68 7.48
CA CYS A 140 -7.77 18.51 6.95
C CYS A 140 -6.32 18.42 7.45
N ASP A 141 -5.57 19.53 7.33
CA ASP A 141 -4.16 19.61 7.72
C ASP A 141 -3.99 19.37 9.22
N TYR A 142 -4.90 19.92 10.04
CA TYR A 142 -4.91 19.66 11.48
C TYR A 142 -5.02 18.16 11.77
N PHE A 143 -6.01 17.47 11.20
CA PHE A 143 -6.19 16.03 11.39
C PHE A 143 -4.94 15.24 10.98
N PHE A 144 -4.38 15.50 9.78
CA PHE A 144 -3.20 14.77 9.32
C PHE A 144 -1.96 15.08 10.15
N ALA A 145 -1.82 16.30 10.67
CA ALA A 145 -0.76 16.64 11.61
C ALA A 145 -0.91 15.85 12.94
N GLN A 146 -2.13 15.74 13.48
CA GLN A 146 -2.38 14.94 14.70
C GLN A 146 -2.15 13.45 14.46
N LYS A 147 -2.65 12.91 13.35
CA LYS A 147 -2.39 11.52 12.93
C LYS A 147 -0.90 11.24 12.83
N ASN A 148 -0.14 12.13 12.18
CA ASN A 148 1.31 11.98 12.05
C ASN A 148 2.02 12.04 13.40
N LYS A 149 1.61 12.92 14.32
CA LYS A 149 2.15 12.95 15.70
C LYS A 149 1.82 11.68 16.49
N ALA A 150 0.60 11.16 16.35
CA ALA A 150 0.16 9.94 17.03
C ALA A 150 0.89 8.69 16.52
N THR A 151 1.29 8.68 15.25
CA THR A 151 1.97 7.56 14.61
C THR A 151 3.50 7.71 14.55
N SER A 152 4.05 8.90 14.81
CA SER A 152 5.50 9.13 14.72
C SER A 152 6.29 8.42 15.81
N SER A 153 5.75 8.30 17.02
CA SER A 153 6.38 7.53 18.10
C SER A 153 6.43 6.05 17.76
N GLN A 154 5.35 5.50 17.21
CA GLN A 154 5.28 4.12 16.77
C GLN A 154 6.24 3.84 15.61
N ARG A 155 6.35 4.78 14.65
CA ARG A 155 7.31 4.67 13.54
C ARG A 155 8.76 4.69 14.04
N SER A 156 9.09 5.52 15.03
CA SER A 156 10.42 5.54 15.66
C SER A 156 10.72 4.20 16.33
N VAL A 157 9.79 3.67 17.13
CA VAL A 157 9.94 2.38 17.81
C VAL A 157 10.09 1.23 16.81
N GLU A 158 9.33 1.23 15.71
CA GLU A 158 9.46 0.23 14.65
C GLU A 158 10.84 0.27 13.98
N PHE A 159 11.37 1.47 13.69
CA PHE A 159 12.71 1.63 13.14
C PHE A 159 13.81 1.23 14.13
N GLU A 160 13.68 1.57 15.41
CA GLU A 160 14.61 1.10 16.46
C GLU A 160 14.58 -0.43 16.58
N ASN A 161 13.40 -1.04 16.55
CA ASN A 161 13.24 -2.50 16.54
C ASN A 161 13.87 -3.13 15.30
N MET A 162 13.74 -2.48 14.14
CA MET A 162 14.36 -2.90 12.88
C MET A 162 15.89 -2.92 13.02
N THR A 163 16.49 -1.84 13.51
CA THR A 163 17.94 -1.76 13.72
C THR A 163 18.44 -2.83 14.69
N LYS A 164 17.72 -3.08 15.80
CA LYS A 164 18.07 -4.17 16.73
C LYS A 164 18.00 -5.55 16.07
N LYS A 165 16.97 -5.80 15.25
CA LYS A 165 16.84 -7.06 14.50
C LYS A 165 17.91 -7.24 13.43
N GLU A 166 18.28 -6.18 12.72
CA GLU A 166 19.40 -6.18 11.77
C GLU A 166 20.73 -6.47 12.47
N GLU A 167 20.94 -5.91 13.66
CA GLU A 167 22.14 -6.17 14.45
C GLU A 167 22.23 -7.64 14.91
N ILE A 168 21.12 -8.25 15.35
CA ILE A 168 21.06 -9.68 15.66
C ILE A 168 21.41 -10.53 14.44
N ILE A 169 20.85 -10.22 13.27
CA ILE A 169 21.17 -10.92 12.01
C ILE A 169 22.66 -10.82 11.70
N LYS A 170 23.28 -9.64 11.91
CA LYS A 170 24.72 -9.43 11.76
C LYS A 170 25.54 -10.32 12.70
N GLN A 171 25.14 -10.40 13.96
CA GLN A 171 25.81 -11.24 14.96
C GLN A 171 25.67 -12.73 14.63
N LEU A 172 24.48 -13.18 14.21
CA LEU A 172 24.27 -14.55 13.74
C LEU A 172 25.11 -14.87 12.48
N ALA A 173 25.22 -13.93 11.54
CA ALA A 173 26.06 -14.11 10.36
C ALA A 173 27.56 -14.18 10.73
N ALA A 174 28.02 -13.40 11.71
CA ALA A 174 29.38 -13.47 12.21
C ALA A 174 29.66 -14.81 12.91
N LEU A 175 28.71 -15.32 13.70
CA LEU A 175 28.80 -16.67 14.30
C LEU A 175 28.87 -17.74 13.21
N ASP A 176 28.03 -17.64 12.17
CA ASP A 176 28.05 -18.60 11.06
C ASP A 176 29.38 -18.59 10.28
N ALA A 177 29.96 -17.40 10.08
CA ALA A 177 31.23 -17.19 9.42
C ALA A 177 32.43 -17.66 10.26
N SER A 178 32.36 -17.58 11.59
CA SER A 178 33.42 -18.05 12.48
C SER A 178 33.66 -19.56 12.37
N GLY A 179 32.64 -20.32 11.94
CA GLY A 179 32.71 -21.77 11.77
C GLY A 179 32.89 -22.56 13.07
N THR A 180 32.88 -21.91 14.24
CA THR A 180 33.01 -22.58 15.53
C THR A 180 31.70 -23.30 15.88
N THR A 181 31.80 -24.57 16.25
CA THR A 181 30.65 -25.43 16.58
C THR A 181 30.74 -25.96 18.03
N ASP A 182 31.21 -25.11 18.94
CA ASP A 182 31.33 -25.41 20.35
C ASP A 182 30.05 -25.04 21.13
N GLU A 183 30.02 -25.35 22.42
CA GLU A 183 28.89 -25.02 23.30
C GLU A 183 28.68 -23.50 23.35
N THR A 184 29.75 -22.71 23.28
CA THR A 184 29.72 -21.26 23.24
C THR A 184 28.90 -20.72 22.06
N THR A 185 29.14 -21.22 20.84
CA THR A 185 28.33 -20.84 19.68
C THR A 185 26.86 -21.22 19.87
N SER A 186 26.58 -22.36 20.50
CA SER A 186 25.21 -22.81 20.77
C SER A 186 24.49 -21.89 21.77
N GLU A 187 25.17 -21.51 22.85
CA GLU A 187 24.67 -20.58 23.86
C GLU A 187 24.41 -19.19 23.28
N GLN A 188 25.36 -18.66 22.50
CA GLN A 188 25.22 -17.35 21.84
C GLN A 188 24.07 -17.34 20.83
N THR A 189 23.91 -18.41 20.03
CA THR A 189 22.80 -18.53 19.09
C THR A 189 21.44 -18.53 19.83
N ARG A 190 21.33 -19.27 20.95
CA ARG A 190 20.13 -19.29 21.81
C ARG A 190 19.84 -17.93 22.45
N ALA A 191 20.86 -17.21 22.89
CA ALA A 191 20.71 -15.87 23.46
C ALA A 191 20.15 -14.89 22.41
N LEU A 192 20.69 -14.90 21.20
CA LEU A 192 20.24 -14.06 20.08
C LEU A 192 18.82 -14.37 19.63
N MET A 193 18.42 -15.65 19.64
CA MET A 193 17.02 -16.02 19.40
C MET A 193 16.08 -15.47 20.48
N LYS A 194 16.49 -15.51 21.74
CA LYS A 194 15.69 -14.96 22.85
C LYS A 194 15.53 -13.45 22.69
N GLU A 195 16.61 -12.74 22.35
CA GLU A 195 16.60 -11.30 22.12
C GLU A 195 15.71 -10.94 20.92
N TRP A 196 15.83 -11.67 19.80
CA TRP A 196 14.98 -11.49 18.61
C TRP A 196 13.49 -11.57 18.93
N ASN A 197 13.08 -12.57 19.72
CA ASN A 197 11.69 -12.77 20.13
C ASN A 197 11.20 -11.72 21.14
N SER A 198 12.11 -11.08 21.88
CA SER A 198 11.77 -9.98 22.79
C SER A 198 11.55 -8.64 22.08
N ILE A 199 12.10 -8.49 20.87
CA ILE A 199 11.96 -7.28 20.07
C ILE A 199 10.60 -7.27 19.36
N GLY A 200 9.88 -6.16 19.51
CA GLY A 200 8.55 -5.95 18.94
C GLY A 200 8.49 -5.84 17.42
N HIS A 201 7.45 -5.18 16.93
CA HIS A 201 7.17 -5.04 15.50
C HIS A 201 8.18 -4.14 14.80
N VAL A 202 8.40 -4.45 13.52
CA VAL A 202 9.24 -3.70 12.57
C VAL A 202 8.36 -3.16 11.44
N PRO A 203 8.85 -2.19 10.63
CA PRO A 203 8.08 -1.67 9.51
C PRO A 203 7.62 -2.81 8.60
N PHE A 204 6.34 -2.81 8.24
CA PHE A 204 5.70 -3.92 7.51
C PHE A 204 6.46 -4.34 6.24
N LYS A 205 7.06 -3.36 5.54
CA LYS A 205 7.85 -3.60 4.32
C LYS A 205 9.11 -4.46 4.56
N GLU A 206 9.74 -4.33 5.72
CA GLU A 206 11.01 -5.02 6.04
C GLU A 206 10.80 -6.31 6.83
N LYS A 207 9.58 -6.53 7.35
CA LYS A 207 9.24 -7.70 8.18
C LYS A 207 9.65 -9.02 7.54
N ASP A 208 9.25 -9.25 6.29
CA ASP A 208 9.47 -10.55 5.63
C ASP A 208 10.95 -10.76 5.27
N ARG A 209 11.66 -9.68 4.90
CA ARG A 209 13.11 -9.70 4.63
C ARG A 209 13.88 -10.16 5.88
N LEU A 210 13.65 -9.48 7.00
CA LEU A 210 14.30 -9.76 8.28
C LEU A 210 13.95 -11.14 8.81
N TYR A 211 12.69 -11.57 8.68
CA TYR A 211 12.26 -12.90 9.11
C TYR A 211 13.01 -14.00 8.35
N ASN A 212 13.10 -13.88 7.02
CA ASN A 212 13.74 -14.89 6.18
C ASN A 212 15.26 -14.95 6.41
N GLU A 213 15.93 -13.80 6.53
CA GLU A 213 17.36 -13.73 6.84
C GLU A 213 17.68 -14.37 8.20
N PHE A 214 16.89 -14.04 9.23
CA PHE A 214 17.06 -14.61 10.57
C PHE A 214 16.87 -16.13 10.57
N HIS A 215 15.75 -16.65 10.06
CA HIS A 215 15.48 -18.10 10.07
C HIS A 215 16.50 -18.86 9.21
N GLY A 216 16.88 -18.32 8.05
CA GLY A 216 17.88 -18.94 7.20
C GLY A 216 19.27 -19.03 7.85
N LEU A 217 19.65 -18.07 8.70
CA LEU A 217 20.90 -18.14 9.48
C LEU A 217 20.80 -19.13 10.65
N ILE A 218 19.66 -19.13 11.34
CA ILE A 218 19.41 -20.07 12.45
C ILE A 218 19.45 -21.51 11.97
N ASP A 219 18.79 -21.82 10.85
CA ASP A 219 18.77 -23.17 10.27
C ASP A 219 20.21 -23.64 9.94
N LYS A 220 20.99 -22.79 9.25
CA LYS A 220 22.40 -23.08 8.92
C LYS A 220 23.27 -23.33 10.16
N LEU A 221 23.11 -22.51 11.20
CA LEU A 221 23.87 -22.64 12.44
C LEU A 221 23.54 -23.94 13.16
N PHE A 222 22.25 -24.30 13.25
CA PHE A 222 21.84 -25.56 13.89
C PHE A 222 22.26 -26.79 13.08
N ASP A 223 22.23 -26.73 11.75
CA ASP A 223 22.72 -27.80 10.89
C ASP A 223 24.22 -28.04 11.14
N LYS A 224 25.04 -26.99 11.14
CA LYS A 224 26.47 -27.08 11.46
C LYS A 224 26.73 -27.63 12.87
N LEU A 225 26.00 -27.16 13.87
CA LEU A 225 26.11 -27.64 15.26
C LEU A 225 25.71 -29.11 15.39
N ASN A 226 24.66 -29.54 14.69
CA ASN A 226 24.20 -30.93 14.70
C ASN A 226 25.18 -31.87 13.99
N ILE A 227 25.76 -31.44 12.87
CA ILE A 227 26.83 -32.17 12.17
C ILE A 227 28.03 -32.35 13.11
N SER A 228 28.51 -31.28 13.74
CA SER A 228 29.64 -31.34 14.69
C SER A 228 29.36 -32.27 15.89
N ALA A 229 28.16 -32.22 16.46
CA ALA A 229 27.77 -33.13 17.54
C ALA A 229 27.76 -34.60 17.07
N SER A 230 27.33 -34.86 15.84
CA SER A 230 27.31 -36.19 15.23
C SER A 230 28.73 -36.70 14.93
N GLU A 231 29.61 -35.84 14.43
CA GLU A 231 31.03 -36.14 14.20
C GLU A 231 31.77 -36.46 15.51
N LYS A 232 31.55 -35.71 16.59
CA LYS A 232 32.10 -36.01 17.92
C LYS A 232 31.62 -37.39 18.42
N LYS A 233 30.32 -37.70 18.27
CA LYS A 233 29.77 -39.02 18.63
C LYS A 233 30.40 -40.16 17.81
N LEU A 234 30.64 -39.93 16.51
CA LEU A 234 31.29 -40.90 15.63
C LEU A 234 32.77 -41.08 15.99
N SER A 235 33.51 -40.00 16.24
CA SER A 235 34.91 -40.04 16.66
C SER A 235 35.09 -40.78 17.99
N ASN A 236 34.26 -40.48 19.00
CA ASN A 236 34.24 -41.20 20.27
C ASN A 236 33.94 -42.69 20.05
N PHE A 237 32.98 -43.01 19.18
CA PHE A 237 32.70 -44.40 18.81
C PHE A 237 33.90 -45.09 18.17
N LYS A 238 34.53 -44.48 17.15
CA LYS A 238 35.74 -44.99 16.49
C LYS A 238 36.88 -45.24 17.49
N SER A 239 37.10 -44.32 18.44
CA SER A 239 38.12 -44.50 19.49
C SER A 239 37.83 -45.66 20.45
N GLY A 240 36.55 -46.00 20.65
CA GLY A 240 36.10 -47.10 21.49
C GLY A 240 36.16 -48.48 20.81
N LEU A 241 36.24 -48.53 19.46
CA LEU A 241 36.28 -49.79 18.69
C LEU A 241 37.51 -50.66 18.98
N ASN A 242 38.54 -50.14 19.65
CA ASN A 242 39.79 -50.85 19.95
C ASN A 242 39.77 -51.68 21.25
N LYS A 243 38.65 -51.72 21.99
CA LYS A 243 38.64 -52.25 23.37
C LYS A 243 37.67 -53.42 23.65
N GLY A 244 37.08 -54.10 22.66
CA GLY A 244 36.08 -55.15 22.94
C GLY A 244 35.96 -56.27 21.90
N ASP A 245 35.60 -57.45 22.41
CA ASP A 245 35.30 -58.69 21.66
C ASP A 245 34.09 -58.55 20.72
N ASN A 246 34.28 -59.08 19.50
CA ASN A 246 33.31 -59.41 18.46
C ASN A 246 32.56 -58.24 17.77
N LEU A 247 33.31 -57.52 16.91
CA LEU A 247 32.83 -56.48 15.99
C LEU A 247 31.59 -56.87 15.16
N TYR A 248 31.45 -58.16 14.79
CA TYR A 248 30.27 -58.64 14.06
C TYR A 248 28.97 -58.49 14.87
N ARG A 249 29.01 -58.72 16.19
CA ARG A 249 27.84 -58.60 17.06
C ARG A 249 27.40 -57.14 17.21
N ASP A 250 28.37 -56.22 17.30
CA ASP A 250 28.07 -54.80 17.41
C ASP A 250 27.59 -54.20 16.08
N ARG A 251 28.13 -54.69 14.96
CA ARG A 251 27.58 -54.42 13.63
C ARG A 251 26.13 -54.87 13.53
N GLU A 252 25.81 -56.09 13.96
CA GLU A 252 24.45 -56.64 13.89
C GLU A 252 23.46 -55.79 14.71
N LYS A 253 23.83 -55.35 15.92
CA LYS A 253 23.00 -54.45 16.74
C LYS A 253 22.75 -53.11 16.04
N LEU A 254 23.77 -52.51 15.44
CA LEU A 254 23.64 -51.25 14.72
C LEU A 254 22.78 -51.40 13.47
N VAL A 255 22.90 -52.51 12.73
CA VAL A 255 22.03 -52.81 11.57
C VAL A 255 20.57 -52.95 12.00
N ARG A 256 20.27 -53.66 13.10
CA ARG A 256 18.91 -53.75 13.64
C ARG A 256 18.36 -52.37 14.05
N THR A 257 19.22 -51.54 14.63
CA THR A 257 18.87 -50.16 15.00
C THR A 257 18.57 -49.31 13.77
N TYR A 258 19.38 -49.44 12.71
CA TYR A 258 19.19 -48.76 11.43
C TYR A 258 17.86 -49.15 10.78
N GLU A 259 17.55 -50.45 10.70
CA GLU A 259 16.27 -50.93 10.15
C GLU A 259 15.06 -50.46 10.99
N GLY A 260 15.21 -50.40 12.32
CA GLY A 260 14.20 -49.82 13.21
C GLY A 260 13.93 -48.34 12.90
N LEU A 261 14.99 -47.53 12.83
CA LEU A 261 14.89 -46.10 12.51
C LEU A 261 14.29 -45.86 11.12
N LYS A 262 14.65 -46.67 10.13
CA LYS A 262 14.10 -46.62 8.77
C LYS A 262 12.59 -46.88 8.75
N ASN A 263 12.12 -47.90 9.49
CA ASN A 263 10.70 -48.20 9.60
C ASN A 263 9.92 -47.10 10.32
N ASP A 264 10.50 -46.50 11.35
CA ASP A 264 9.90 -45.37 12.06
C ASP A 264 9.77 -44.15 11.14
N ILE A 265 10.83 -43.79 10.40
CA ILE A 265 10.81 -42.69 9.42
C ILE A 265 9.70 -42.92 8.38
N GLN A 266 9.63 -44.11 7.79
CA GLN A 266 8.59 -44.46 6.82
C GLN A 266 7.18 -44.29 7.40
N THR A 267 6.98 -44.70 8.65
CA THR A 267 5.71 -44.56 9.35
C THR A 267 5.33 -43.09 9.53
N TYR A 268 6.27 -42.25 9.97
CA TYR A 268 6.04 -40.81 10.12
C TYR A 268 5.84 -40.11 8.77
N GLU A 269 6.56 -40.48 7.71
CA GLU A 269 6.38 -39.92 6.37
C GLU A 269 5.01 -40.28 5.77
N ASN A 270 4.56 -41.53 5.94
CA ASN A 270 3.21 -41.95 5.55
C ASN A 270 2.13 -41.16 6.31
N ASN A 271 2.30 -40.98 7.62
CA ASN A 271 1.40 -40.18 8.46
C ASN A 271 1.40 -38.70 8.05
N LEU A 272 2.56 -38.15 7.69
CA LEU A 272 2.68 -36.77 7.20
C LEU A 272 1.98 -36.58 5.85
N GLY A 273 2.05 -37.56 4.95
CA GLY A 273 1.31 -37.57 3.68
C GLY A 273 -0.22 -37.54 3.88
N PHE A 274 -0.72 -38.21 4.92
CA PHE A 274 -2.13 -38.17 5.29
C PHE A 274 -2.55 -36.84 5.93
N LEU A 275 -1.69 -36.23 6.76
CA LEU A 275 -2.00 -34.97 7.45
C LEU A 275 -1.87 -33.74 6.55
N SER A 276 -0.95 -33.76 5.57
CA SER A 276 -0.74 -32.64 4.64
C SER A 276 -1.84 -32.49 3.57
N SER A 277 -2.63 -33.54 3.33
CA SER A 277 -3.78 -33.52 2.42
C SER A 277 -5.07 -32.98 3.05
N ALA A 278 -5.08 -32.76 4.38
CA ALA A 278 -6.23 -32.25 5.12
C ALA A 278 -6.05 -30.78 5.60
N SER A 279 -6.43 -29.82 4.74
CA SER A 279 -6.81 -28.41 5.07
C SER A 279 -5.81 -27.44 5.75
N LYS A 280 -5.94 -26.16 5.38
CA LYS A 280 -5.16 -24.95 5.74
C LYS A 280 -5.02 -24.57 7.24
N LYS A 281 -5.38 -25.44 8.19
CA LYS A 281 -5.33 -25.14 9.65
C LYS A 281 -4.44 -26.06 10.49
N GLY A 282 -3.75 -27.04 9.89
CA GLY A 282 -2.94 -28.06 10.61
C GLY A 282 -1.45 -27.77 10.79
N ASN A 283 -0.99 -26.50 10.76
CA ASN A 283 0.45 -26.19 10.67
C ASN A 283 1.30 -26.73 11.84
N THR A 284 0.78 -26.80 13.07
CA THR A 284 1.60 -27.17 14.24
C THR A 284 1.96 -28.66 14.26
N LEU A 285 0.99 -29.56 14.07
CA LEU A 285 1.23 -31.01 14.09
C LEU A 285 2.10 -31.46 12.90
N VAL A 286 1.88 -30.86 11.73
CA VAL A 286 2.71 -31.08 10.54
C VAL A 286 4.15 -30.67 10.84
N THR A 287 4.36 -29.49 11.43
CA THR A 287 5.71 -29.01 11.80
C THR A 287 6.40 -29.93 12.81
N GLU A 288 5.67 -30.43 13.81
CA GLU A 288 6.21 -31.37 14.81
C GLU A 288 6.63 -32.70 14.20
N ILE A 289 5.80 -33.28 13.31
CA ILE A 289 6.11 -34.54 12.63
C ILE A 289 7.29 -34.34 11.68
N THR A 290 7.35 -33.24 10.93
CA THR A 290 8.50 -32.91 10.07
C THR A 290 9.79 -32.82 10.88
N ARG A 291 9.79 -32.09 12.00
CA ARG A 291 10.97 -32.02 12.90
C ARG A 291 11.39 -33.39 13.45
N LYS A 292 10.41 -34.26 13.75
CA LYS A 292 10.68 -35.63 14.23
C LYS A 292 11.32 -36.50 13.15
N ILE A 293 10.84 -36.42 11.91
CA ILE A 293 11.41 -37.12 10.76
C ILE A 293 12.87 -36.70 10.55
N GLU A 294 13.15 -35.39 10.55
CA GLU A 294 14.52 -34.88 10.37
C GLU A 294 15.47 -35.36 11.47
N ARG A 295 15.01 -35.38 12.73
CA ARG A 295 15.82 -35.94 13.83
C ARG A 295 16.12 -37.42 13.64
N LEU A 296 15.13 -38.23 13.26
CA LEU A 296 15.31 -39.66 13.02
C LEU A 296 16.24 -39.92 11.83
N LYS A 297 16.16 -39.11 10.77
CA LYS A 297 17.10 -39.17 9.63
C LYS A 297 18.53 -38.91 10.06
N GLY A 298 18.77 -37.89 10.89
CA GLY A 298 20.09 -37.60 11.45
C GLY A 298 20.64 -38.74 12.34
N GLU A 299 19.78 -39.34 13.17
CA GLU A 299 20.16 -40.52 13.98
C GLU A 299 20.49 -41.73 13.11
N MET A 300 19.69 -41.99 12.08
CA MET A 300 19.88 -43.08 11.12
C MET A 300 21.20 -42.93 10.35
N GLU A 301 21.53 -41.72 9.91
CA GLU A 301 22.79 -41.41 9.24
C GLU A 301 24.01 -41.65 10.15
N LEU A 302 23.92 -41.24 11.42
CA LEU A 302 24.98 -41.50 12.40
C LEU A 302 25.17 -43.01 12.64
N VAL A 303 24.09 -43.78 12.74
CA VAL A 303 24.16 -45.25 12.88
C VAL A 303 24.79 -45.87 11.64
N LEU A 304 24.43 -45.42 10.44
CA LEU A 304 25.04 -45.88 9.19
C LEU A 304 26.56 -45.62 9.16
N LYS A 305 26.99 -44.41 9.53
CA LYS A 305 28.42 -44.06 9.63
C LYS A 305 29.17 -44.92 10.66
N LYS A 306 28.52 -45.31 11.76
CA LYS A 306 29.09 -46.26 12.75
C LYS A 306 29.22 -47.67 12.19
N ILE A 307 28.24 -48.15 11.42
CA ILE A 307 28.32 -49.45 10.73
C ILE A 307 29.49 -49.45 9.74
N GLN A 308 29.60 -48.40 8.91
CA GLN A 308 30.71 -48.22 7.98
C GLN A 308 32.06 -48.23 8.69
N ALA A 309 32.18 -47.57 9.84
CA ALA A 309 33.41 -47.58 10.63
C ALA A 309 33.80 -48.98 11.16
N ILE A 310 32.81 -49.83 11.50
CA ILE A 310 33.08 -51.23 11.84
C ILE A 310 33.48 -52.01 10.59
N ASP A 311 32.82 -51.79 9.46
CA ASP A 311 33.10 -52.49 8.20
C ASP A 311 34.51 -52.17 7.68
N GLU A 312 34.93 -50.91 7.74
CA GLU A 312 36.31 -50.47 7.48
C GLU A 312 37.30 -51.25 8.34
N LYS A 313 37.06 -51.32 9.65
CA LYS A 313 37.93 -52.03 10.59
C LYS A 313 37.97 -53.55 10.37
N LEU A 314 36.82 -54.17 10.08
CA LEU A 314 36.73 -55.60 9.76
C LEU A 314 37.45 -55.97 8.46
N ASN A 315 37.65 -55.01 7.55
CA ASN A 315 38.41 -55.20 6.31
C ASN A 315 39.92 -54.94 6.47
N GLU A 316 40.33 -54.29 7.58
CA GLU A 316 41.73 -54.03 7.93
C GLU A 316 42.38 -55.16 8.76
N GLU A 317 41.56 -56.02 9.40
CA GLU A 317 41.94 -57.25 10.12
C GLU A 317 41.98 -58.49 9.19
#